data_AF-A0A3C1WD73-F1
#
_entry.id   AF-A0A3C1WD73-F1
#
_cell.length_a   1.000
_cell.length_b   1.000
_cell.length_c   1.000
_cell.angle_alpha   90.00
_cell.angle_beta   90.00
_cell.angle_gamma   90.00
#
_symmetry.space_group_name_H-M   'P 1'
#
loop_
_entity.id
_entity.type
_entity.pdbx_description
1 polymer ?
#
loop_
_entity_poly.entity_id
_entity_poly.type
_entity_poly.pdbx_seq_one_letter_code
_entity_poly.pdbx_strand_id
1 'polypeptide(L)' 'LNKHFISIKVDREIRPDVDATYMNVSQLINGSGGWPLNAVILPDGKAFFAGTYFPKPQLLDILS' A
#
# COMPACT_ATOMS: atom_id res chain seq x y z
N LEU A 1 -11.07 6.68 3.91
CA LEU A 1 -11.03 6.07 2.57
C LEU A 1 -12.46 6.02 2.03
N ASN A 2 -12.64 6.19 0.73
CA ASN A 2 -13.93 6.50 0.10
C ASN A 2 -14.80 5.23 -0.14
N LYS A 3 -15.91 5.38 -0.87
CA LYS A 3 -16.85 4.29 -1.21
C LYS A 3 -16.31 3.22 -2.19
N HIS A 4 -15.14 3.44 -2.78
CA HIS A 4 -14.57 2.60 -3.84
C HIS A 4 -13.52 1.61 -3.34
N PHE A 5 -13.00 1.80 -2.12
CA PHE A 5 -11.93 0.98 -1.57
C PHE A 5 -12.28 0.39 -0.22
N ILE A 6 -11.89 -0.87 0.00
CA ILE A 6 -11.93 -1.51 1.31
C ILE A 6 -10.60 -1.22 2.01
N SER A 7 -10.66 -0.53 3.14
CA SER A 7 -9.46 -0.17 3.91
C SER A 7 -9.08 -1.28 4.87
N ILE A 8 -7.86 -1.79 4.72
CA ILE A 8 -7.31 -2.80 5.63
C ILE A 8 -6.10 -2.19 6.33
N LYS A 9 -6.15 -2.12 7.66
CA LYS A 9 -5.01 -1.67 8.47
C LYS A 9 -4.24 -2.90 8.93
N VAL A 10 -2.95 -2.94 8.59
CA VAL A 10 -2.06 -4.03 8.94
C VAL A 10 -1.04 -3.52 9.95
N ASP A 11 -0.83 -4.30 10.99
CA ASP A 11 0.26 -4.12 11.94
C ASP A 11 1.44 -5.02 11.52
N ARG A 12 2.58 -4.40 11.20
CA ARG A 12 3.78 -5.10 10.71
C ARG A 12 4.44 -5.98 11.78
N GLU A 13 4.25 -5.68 13.06
CA GLU A 13 4.84 -6.47 14.15
C GLU A 13 4.10 -7.80 14.31
N ILE A 14 2.80 -7.80 14.00
CA ILE A 14 1.93 -8.98 14.07
C ILE A 14 1.89 -9.75 12.74
N ARG A 15 2.01 -9.03 11.61
CA ARG A 15 1.97 -9.59 10.25
C ARG A 15 3.21 -9.19 9.42
N PRO A 16 4.42 -9.61 9.84
CA PRO A 16 5.65 -9.32 9.09
C PRO A 16 5.66 -9.98 7.71
N ASP A 17 4.90 -11.07 7.52
CA ASP A 17 4.70 -11.75 6.24
C ASP A 17 4.01 -10.86 5.20
N VAL A 18 2.95 -10.15 5.62
CA VAL A 18 2.20 -9.22 4.78
C VAL A 18 3.03 -7.99 4.47
N ASP A 19 3.73 -7.46 5.48
CA ASP A 19 4.63 -6.32 5.34
C ASP A 19 5.75 -6.60 4.32
N ALA A 20 6.48 -7.70 4.48
CA ALA A 20 7.57 -8.07 3.58
C ALA A 20 7.09 -8.25 2.13
N THR A 21 5.92 -8.86 1.94
CA THR A 21 5.32 -9.06 0.62
C THR A 21 5.11 -7.73 -0.10
N TYR A 22 4.44 -6.77 0.55
CA TYR A 22 4.14 -5.49 -0.09
C TYR A 22 5.32 -4.50 -0.07
N MET A 23 6.28 -4.66 0.85
CA MET A 23 7.54 -3.95 0.82
C MET A 23 8.34 -4.31 -0.44
N ASN A 24 8.41 -5.59 -0.79
CA ASN A 24 9.03 -6.05 -2.03
C ASN A 24 8.33 -5.46 -3.26
N VAL A 25 7.00 -5.46 -3.28
CA VAL A 25 6.22 -4.80 -4.36
C VAL A 25 6.59 -3.31 -4.47
N SER A 26 6.65 -2.59 -3.35
CA SER A 26 7.02 -1.16 -3.36
C SER A 26 8.40 -0.93 -3.95
N GLN A 27 9.39 -1.75 -3.56
CA GLN A 27 10.74 -1.69 -4.12
C GLN A 27 10.76 -2.01 -5.62
N LEU A 28 9.97 -2.99 -6.08
CA LEU A 28 9.89 -3.36 -7.49
C LEU A 28 9.23 -2.27 -8.35
N ILE A 29 8.18 -1.62 -7.84
CA ILE A 29 7.44 -0.58 -8.58
C ILE A 29 8.18 0.77 -8.54
N ASN A 30 8.71 1.15 -7.38
CA ASN A 30 9.25 2.50 -7.15
C ASN A 30 10.77 2.58 -7.04
N GLY A 31 11.48 1.44 -7.08
CA GLY A 31 12.93 1.37 -6.82
C GLY A 31 13.32 1.65 -5.36
N SER A 32 12.35 1.90 -4.48
CA SER A 32 12.55 2.21 -3.07
C SER A 32 11.37 1.71 -2.24
N GLY A 33 11.62 1.44 -0.96
CA GLY A 33 10.62 0.98 -0.02
C GLY A 33 10.67 1.78 1.28
N GLY A 34 9.65 1.64 2.12
CA GLY A 34 9.61 2.29 3.42
C GLY A 34 8.22 2.28 4.04
N TRP A 35 8.13 2.93 5.19
CA TRP A 35 6.88 3.09 5.95
C TRP A 35 6.54 4.57 6.11
N PRO A 36 5.25 4.94 6.23
CA PRO A 36 4.07 4.08 6.17
C PRO A 36 3.88 3.47 4.77
N LEU A 37 3.68 2.16 4.71
CA LEU A 37 3.51 1.42 3.45
C LEU A 37 2.02 1.41 3.07
N ASN A 38 1.71 1.93 1.89
CA ASN A 38 0.38 1.92 1.31
C ASN A 38 0.40 1.08 0.03
N ALA A 39 -0.51 0.13 -0.11
CA ALA A 39 -0.65 -0.70 -1.31
C ALA A 39 -2.12 -0.78 -1.72
N VAL A 40 -2.36 -0.81 -3.04
CA VAL A 40 -3.69 -1.12 -3.60
C VAL A 40 -3.59 -2.47 -4.31
N ILE A 41 -4.50 -3.36 -3.92
CA ILE A 41 -4.46 -4.76 -4.29
C ILE A 41 -5.77 -5.18 -4.93
N LEU A 42 -5.68 -6.15 -5.84
CA LEU A 42 -6.82 -6.87 -6.36
C LEU A 42 -7.34 -7.87 -5.31
N PRO A 43 -8.60 -8.34 -5.44
CA PRO A 43 -9.16 -9.34 -4.51
C PRO A 43 -8.38 -10.66 -4.44
N ASP A 44 -7.55 -10.98 -5.44
CA ASP A 44 -6.66 -12.14 -5.46
C ASP A 44 -5.33 -11.91 -4.73
N GLY A 45 -5.14 -10.74 -4.12
CA GLY A 45 -3.97 -10.36 -3.33
C GLY A 45 -2.84 -9.72 -4.14
N LYS A 46 -2.94 -9.66 -5.47
CA LYS A 46 -1.90 -9.02 -6.31
C LYS A 46 -1.96 -7.51 -6.18
N ALA A 47 -0.83 -6.90 -5.85
CA ALA A 47 -0.69 -5.46 -5.82
C ALA A 47 -0.37 -4.90 -7.21
N PHE A 48 -1.03 -3.82 -7.58
CA PHE A 48 -0.72 -3.04 -8.79
C PHE A 48 -0.22 -1.62 -8.48
N PHE A 49 -0.33 -1.22 -7.21
CA PHE A 49 0.19 0.03 -6.70
C PHE A 49 0.78 -0.21 -5.32
N ALA A 50 1.93 0.41 -5.06
CA ALA A 50 2.52 0.48 -3.73
C ALA A 50 3.28 1.80 -3.61
N GLY A 51 3.37 2.35 -2.41
CA GLY A 51 4.10 3.58 -2.14
C GLY A 51 4.18 3.88 -0.66
N THR A 52 4.95 4.90 -0.30
CA THR A 52 5.20 5.25 1.09
C THR A 52 4.24 6.34 1.56
N TYR A 53 4.75 7.47 2.04
CA TYR A 53 3.94 8.57 2.54
C TYR A 53 3.37 9.42 1.40
N PHE A 54 2.06 9.63 1.44
CA PHE A 54 1.34 10.54 0.53
C PHE A 54 0.70 11.69 1.33
N PRO A 55 1.03 12.96 1.03
CA PRO A 55 0.29 14.11 1.51
C PRO A 55 -1.20 14.01 1.13
N LYS A 56 -2.08 14.59 1.97
CA LYS A 56 -3.54 14.50 1.78
C LYS A 56 -4.04 14.85 0.36
N PRO A 57 -3.56 15.91 -0.31
CA PRO A 57 -4.00 16.22 -1.68
C PRO A 57 -3.66 15.09 -2.65
N GLN A 58 -2.40 14.64 -2.65
CA GLN A 58 -1.95 13.54 -3.51
C GLN A 58 -2.69 12.24 -3.23
N LEU A 59 -2.96 11.94 -1.96
CA LEU A 59 -3.73 10.75 -1.60
C LEU A 59 -5.16 10.81 -2.15
N LEU A 60 -5.80 11.99 -2.17
CA LEU A 60 -7.14 12.13 -2.76
C LEU A 60 -7.11 11.94 -4.28
N ASP A 61 -6.08 12.46 -4.96
CA ASP A 61 -5.91 12.30 -6.40
C ASP A 61 -5.66 10.83 -6.79
N ILE A 62 -4.92 10.07 -5.97
CA ILE A 62 -4.71 8.63 -6.19
C ILE A 62 -6.01 7.83 -6.01
N LEU A 63 -6.91 8.31 -5.16
CA LEU A 63 -8.13 7.60 -4.78
C LEU A 63 -9.38 8.05 -5.56
N SER A 64 -9.25 9.05 -6.43
CA SER A 64 -10.34 9.58 -7.28
C SER A 64 -10.48 8.78 -8.56
#